data_AF-S4M5G4-F1
#
_entry.id   AF-S4M5G4-F1
#
_cell.length_a   1.000
_cell.length_b   1.000
_cell.length_c   1.000
_cell.angle_alpha   90.00
_cell.angle_beta   90.00
_cell.angle_gamma   90.00
#
_symmetry.space_group_name_H-M   'P 1'
#
loop_
_entity.id
_entity.type
_entity.pdbx_description
1 polymer ?
#
loop_
_entity_poly.entity_id
_entity_poly.type
_entity_poly.pdbx_seq_one_letter_code
_entity_poly.pdbx_strand_id
1 'polypeptide(L)'
;MALIGAGAGRRALDAYAERLGELGHPLARLPRTRLDIEHRFTGRVRGLGPVKTPNQLRSRFPEVPSTDSGAVAGRRASDTRDDARAKAAVRPFTAGGWAREPEARFFTLPSPLSPDDFGMSFLKELPLRCLAGEGRRRGSAVACATTPDDVLDELFSASYHGGVNGRGQGAAYARLYAWGSLYALMGLPADVPFLEAVRQAADHRWLRFMAFTDWFHHDTSDVAFAVLDPTHTRVAVLAATDTDVDRDGLG
;
A
#
# COMPACT_ATOMS: atom_id res chain seq x y z
N MET A 1 33.34 -4.36 -0.28
CA MET A 1 34.12 -5.55 -0.65
C MET A 1 34.79 -6.11 0.60
N ALA A 2 34.25 -7.20 1.15
CA ALA A 2 34.97 -8.18 1.96
C ALA A 2 34.11 -9.45 2.04
N LEU A 3 34.72 -10.58 1.66
CA LEU A 3 34.13 -11.90 1.53
C LEU A 3 33.49 -12.40 2.83
N ILE A 4 32.21 -12.79 2.81
CA ILE A 4 31.64 -13.71 3.80
C ILE A 4 31.04 -14.90 3.05
N GLY A 5 31.75 -16.02 3.06
CA GLY A 5 31.17 -17.37 3.00
C GLY A 5 30.48 -17.80 1.71
N ALA A 6 31.16 -17.74 0.56
CA ALA A 6 30.59 -18.04 -0.76
C ALA A 6 30.17 -19.51 -1.03
N GLY A 7 30.20 -20.42 -0.03
CA GLY A 7 29.80 -21.82 -0.22
C GLY A 7 28.98 -22.41 0.93
N ALA A 8 29.52 -22.39 2.15
CA ALA A 8 28.85 -22.98 3.32
C ALA A 8 27.66 -22.15 3.83
N GLY A 9 27.78 -20.81 3.83
CA GLY A 9 26.70 -19.92 4.27
C GLY A 9 25.48 -19.98 3.36
N ARG A 10 25.69 -20.06 2.05
CA ARG A 10 24.59 -20.20 1.08
C ARG A 10 23.86 -21.53 1.24
N ARG A 11 24.60 -22.64 1.38
CA ARG A 11 24.01 -23.97 1.66
C ARG A 11 23.22 -24.01 2.97
N ALA A 12 23.73 -23.38 4.02
CA ALA A 12 23.02 -23.30 5.30
C ALA A 12 21.70 -22.50 5.19
N LEU A 13 21.71 -21.38 4.44
CA LEU A 13 20.50 -20.60 4.16
C LEU A 13 19.50 -21.35 3.27
N ASP A 14 19.98 -22.10 2.26
CA ASP A 14 19.14 -22.92 1.41
C ASP A 14 18.49 -24.07 2.20
N ALA A 15 19.25 -24.77 3.06
CA ALA A 15 18.73 -25.80 3.96
C ALA A 15 17.72 -25.23 4.97
N TYR A 16 17.97 -24.04 5.51
CA TYR A 16 17.02 -23.36 6.39
C TYR A 16 15.71 -23.03 5.64
N ALA A 17 15.79 -22.51 4.41
CA ALA A 17 14.62 -22.23 3.59
C ALA A 17 13.83 -23.50 3.23
N GLU A 18 14.51 -24.61 2.92
CA GLU A 18 13.88 -25.91 2.68
C GLU A 18 13.16 -26.40 3.93
N ARG A 19 13.79 -26.29 5.10
CA ARG A 19 13.17 -26.67 6.38
C ARG A 19 11.94 -25.83 6.69
N LEU A 20 11.96 -24.52 6.39
CA LEU A 20 10.78 -23.69 6.50
C LEU A 20 9.65 -24.19 5.59
N GLY A 21 9.97 -24.63 4.37
CA GLY A 21 9.02 -25.21 3.43
C GLY A 21 8.40 -26.51 3.95
N GLU A 22 9.22 -27.44 4.44
CA GLU A 22 8.76 -28.70 5.06
C GLU A 22 7.80 -28.47 6.24
N LEU A 23 8.04 -27.42 7.01
CA LEU A 23 7.21 -27.03 8.16
C LEU A 23 5.96 -26.23 7.77
N GLY A 24 5.75 -25.93 6.48
CA GLY A 24 4.66 -25.07 6.03
C GLY A 24 4.75 -23.64 6.59
N HIS A 25 5.95 -23.19 6.93
CA HIS A 25 6.16 -21.90 7.59
C HIS A 25 5.86 -20.74 6.62
N PRO A 26 5.16 -19.67 7.02
CA PRO A 26 4.75 -18.59 6.11
C PRO A 26 5.90 -17.93 5.33
N LEU A 27 7.08 -17.80 5.96
CA LEU A 27 8.27 -17.25 5.31
C LEU A 27 8.82 -18.11 4.17
N ALA A 28 8.47 -19.40 4.09
CA ALA A 28 8.86 -20.26 2.97
C ALA A 28 8.24 -19.81 1.64
N ARG A 29 7.17 -19.00 1.68
CA ARG A 29 6.54 -18.42 0.49
C ARG A 29 7.45 -17.38 -0.19
N LEU A 30 8.31 -16.70 0.56
CA LEU A 30 9.09 -15.59 0.02
C LEU A 30 10.18 -16.08 -0.96
N PRO A 31 10.44 -15.33 -2.06
CA PRO A 31 11.58 -15.62 -2.92
C PRO A 31 12.89 -15.59 -2.12
N ARG A 32 13.77 -16.57 -2.36
CA ARG A 32 15.06 -16.68 -1.64
C ARG A 32 15.98 -15.48 -1.87
N THR A 33 15.85 -14.82 -3.01
CA THR A 33 16.56 -13.59 -3.35
C THR A 33 15.58 -12.42 -3.37
N ARG A 34 16.09 -11.21 -3.16
CA ARG A 34 15.29 -10.02 -3.43
C ARG A 34 15.02 -9.90 -4.92
N LEU A 35 13.82 -9.46 -5.27
CA LEU A 35 13.43 -9.10 -6.63
C LEU A 35 13.74 -7.62 -6.88
N ASP A 36 13.86 -7.21 -8.13
CA ASP A 36 14.23 -5.83 -8.48
C ASP A 36 13.23 -4.79 -7.95
N ILE A 37 11.94 -5.14 -7.87
CA ILE A 37 10.90 -4.27 -7.28
C ILE A 37 11.17 -3.94 -5.79
N GLU A 38 12.01 -4.74 -5.12
CA GLU A 38 12.35 -4.60 -3.69
C GLU A 38 13.62 -3.77 -3.47
N HIS A 39 14.15 -3.13 -4.51
CA HIS A 39 15.42 -2.38 -4.45
C HIS A 39 15.42 -1.23 -3.44
N ARG A 40 14.24 -0.69 -3.09
CA ARG A 40 14.10 0.40 -2.11
C ARG A 40 14.03 -0.07 -0.66
N PHE A 41 13.80 -1.36 -0.43
CA PHE A 41 13.71 -1.89 0.93
C PHE A 41 14.94 -1.50 1.73
N THR A 42 14.71 -0.95 2.92
CA THR A 42 15.74 -0.51 3.89
C THR A 42 16.58 0.72 3.45
N GLY A 43 16.29 1.30 2.28
CA GLY A 43 16.89 2.57 1.88
C GLY A 43 16.12 3.74 2.50
N ARG A 44 16.79 4.61 3.28
CA ARG A 44 16.30 5.98 3.42
C ARG A 44 16.50 6.68 2.08
N VAL A 45 15.55 6.53 1.16
CA VAL A 45 15.61 7.27 -0.10
C VAL A 45 15.40 8.74 0.23
N ARG A 46 16.40 9.57 -0.07
CA ARG A 46 16.37 11.02 0.19
C ARG A 46 15.18 11.61 -0.57
N GLY A 47 14.20 12.14 0.17
CA GLY A 47 12.97 12.68 -0.41
C GLY A 47 11.78 11.72 -0.43
N LEU A 48 11.87 10.51 0.16
CA LEU A 48 10.73 9.60 0.39
C LEU A 48 10.40 9.43 1.89
N GLY A 49 10.59 10.49 2.69
CA GLY A 49 10.05 10.53 4.07
C GLY A 49 8.53 10.77 4.07
N PRO A 50 7.86 10.75 5.24
CA PRO A 50 6.41 10.97 5.32
C PRO A 50 6.00 12.23 4.55
N VAL A 51 4.98 12.10 3.70
CA VAL A 51 4.42 13.21 2.92
C VAL A 51 3.39 13.91 3.82
N LYS A 52 3.66 15.15 4.22
CA LYS A 52 2.80 15.91 5.14
C LYS A 52 2.04 17.04 4.46
N THR A 53 2.41 17.37 3.21
CA THR A 53 1.74 18.44 2.46
C THR A 53 1.54 18.06 0.98
N PRO A 54 0.53 18.65 0.30
CA PRO A 54 0.28 18.43 -1.12
C PRO A 54 1.46 18.86 -1.99
N ASN A 55 2.18 19.92 -1.61
CA ASN A 55 3.34 20.38 -2.34
C ASN A 55 4.48 19.36 -2.29
N GLN A 56 4.67 18.67 -1.15
CA GLN A 56 5.61 17.56 -1.06
C GLN A 56 5.17 16.36 -1.90
N LEU A 57 3.86 16.10 -2.01
CA LEU A 57 3.37 15.02 -2.87
C LEU A 57 3.64 15.35 -4.34
N ARG A 58 3.24 16.53 -4.79
CA ARG A 58 3.42 17.03 -6.17
C ARG A 58 4.89 17.15 -6.58
N SER A 59 5.79 17.44 -5.64
CA SER A 59 7.23 17.50 -5.96
C SER A 59 7.83 16.13 -6.21
N ARG A 60 7.17 15.05 -5.79
CA ARG A 60 7.65 13.66 -5.91
C ARG A 60 6.94 12.89 -7.01
N PHE A 61 5.66 13.19 -7.23
CA PHE A 61 4.77 12.42 -8.07
C PHE A 61 3.95 13.34 -8.99
N PRO A 62 3.73 12.96 -10.26
CA PRO A 62 2.89 13.72 -11.17
C PRO A 62 1.43 13.69 -10.71
N GLU A 63 0.83 14.86 -10.53
CA GLU A 63 -0.59 15.00 -10.18
C GLU A 63 -1.49 14.53 -11.33
N VAL A 64 -2.52 13.77 -10.98
CA VAL A 64 -3.55 13.36 -11.94
C VAL A 64 -4.68 14.39 -11.91
N PRO A 65 -5.00 15.05 -13.04
CA PRO A 65 -6.06 16.04 -13.09
C PRO A 65 -7.41 15.47 -12.65
N SER A 66 -8.25 16.32 -12.08
CA SER A 66 -9.65 15.97 -11.80
C SER A 66 -10.49 16.09 -13.06
N THR A 67 -11.37 15.10 -13.28
CA THR A 67 -12.31 15.06 -14.41
C THR A 67 -13.74 14.81 -13.94
N ASP A 68 -14.72 15.38 -14.65
CA ASP A 68 -16.15 15.13 -14.38
C ASP A 68 -16.54 13.68 -14.69
N SER A 69 -15.95 13.09 -15.74
CA SER A 69 -16.12 11.69 -16.12
C SER A 69 -15.62 10.74 -15.03
N GLY A 70 -14.50 11.05 -14.37
CA GLY A 70 -14.01 10.32 -13.20
C GLY A 70 -15.02 10.35 -12.05
N ALA A 71 -15.60 11.51 -11.74
CA ALA A 71 -16.62 11.61 -10.69
C ALA A 71 -17.89 10.80 -11.04
N VAL A 72 -18.35 10.86 -12.29
CA VAL A 72 -19.50 10.05 -12.74
C VAL A 72 -19.22 8.55 -12.60
N ALA A 73 -18.01 8.09 -12.94
CA ALA A 73 -17.63 6.70 -12.80
C ALA A 73 -17.55 6.27 -11.33
N GLY A 74 -17.00 7.11 -10.44
CA GLY A 74 -16.91 6.83 -9.01
C GLY A 74 -18.29 6.63 -8.36
N ARG A 75 -19.28 7.45 -8.72
CA ARG A 75 -20.68 7.28 -8.24
C ARG A 75 -21.34 5.97 -8.65
N ARG A 76 -20.86 5.35 -9.74
CA ARG A 76 -21.38 4.08 -10.26
C ARG A 76 -20.62 2.87 -9.73
N ALA A 77 -19.52 3.09 -8.99
CA ALA A 77 -18.74 2.02 -8.39
C ALA A 77 -19.56 1.30 -7.32
N SER A 78 -19.47 -0.03 -7.31
CA SER A 78 -20.12 -0.88 -6.31
C SER A 78 -19.08 -1.48 -5.36
N ASP A 79 -19.31 -1.37 -4.06
CA ASP A 79 -18.44 -1.96 -3.04
C ASP A 79 -18.51 -3.49 -3.08
N THR A 80 -17.35 -4.13 -3.18
CA THR A 80 -17.18 -5.58 -3.16
C THR A 80 -16.54 -5.97 -1.83
N ARG A 81 -17.35 -6.48 -0.90
CA ARG A 81 -16.87 -6.93 0.40
C ARG A 81 -15.99 -8.18 0.26
N ASP A 82 -14.77 -8.08 0.76
CA ASP A 82 -13.81 -9.18 0.84
C ASP A 82 -12.94 -9.00 2.09
N ASP A 83 -13.41 -9.51 3.22
CA ASP A 83 -12.78 -9.32 4.52
C ASP A 83 -11.40 -9.98 4.61
N ALA A 84 -11.21 -11.11 3.92
CA ALA A 84 -9.93 -11.82 3.91
C ALA A 84 -8.88 -11.01 3.16
N ARG A 85 -9.24 -10.48 1.98
CA ARG A 85 -8.39 -9.60 1.19
C ARG A 85 -8.14 -8.27 1.90
N ALA A 86 -9.15 -7.69 2.56
CA ALA A 86 -8.99 -6.48 3.36
C ALA A 86 -7.97 -6.70 4.51
N LYS A 87 -8.10 -7.81 5.25
CA LYS A 87 -7.14 -8.19 6.31
C LYS A 87 -5.71 -8.34 5.79
N ALA A 88 -5.54 -8.92 4.59
CA ALA A 88 -4.23 -9.05 3.95
C ALA A 88 -3.67 -7.67 3.52
N ALA A 89 -4.50 -6.81 2.94
CA ALA A 89 -4.12 -5.46 2.50
C ALA A 89 -3.64 -4.58 3.66
N VAL A 90 -4.32 -4.63 4.82
CA VAL A 90 -3.98 -3.81 6.00
C VAL A 90 -2.93 -4.46 6.91
N ARG A 91 -2.48 -5.69 6.61
CA ARG A 91 -1.58 -6.45 7.49
C ARG A 91 -0.29 -5.71 7.85
N PRO A 92 0.36 -4.95 6.95
CA PRO A 92 1.59 -4.25 7.32
C PRO A 92 1.41 -3.23 8.45
N PHE A 93 0.31 -2.49 8.44
CA PHE A 93 0.00 -1.45 9.43
C PHE A 93 -0.46 -2.05 10.76
N THR A 94 -1.34 -3.05 10.71
CA THR A 94 -1.84 -3.75 11.91
C THR A 94 -0.74 -4.52 12.62
N ALA A 95 0.12 -5.24 11.88
CA ALA A 95 1.28 -5.91 12.45
C ALA A 95 2.35 -4.91 12.93
N GLY A 96 2.48 -3.76 12.26
CA GLY A 96 3.37 -2.67 12.67
C GLY A 96 2.89 -1.90 13.91
N GLY A 97 1.65 -2.12 14.36
CA GLY A 97 1.07 -1.44 15.52
C GLY A 97 0.77 0.05 15.26
N TRP A 98 0.28 0.39 14.08
CA TRP A 98 -0.20 1.74 13.77
C TRP A 98 -1.45 2.06 14.60
N ALA A 99 -1.57 3.31 15.05
CA ALA A 99 -2.56 3.72 16.05
C ALA A 99 -4.02 3.56 15.59
N ARG A 100 -4.34 3.95 14.34
CA ARG A 100 -5.71 3.92 13.82
C ARG A 100 -5.97 2.66 12.99
N GLU A 101 -7.19 2.14 13.06
CA GLU A 101 -7.63 1.04 12.18
C GLU A 101 -7.49 1.47 10.70
N PRO A 102 -6.65 0.77 9.90
CA PRO A 102 -6.52 1.07 8.48
C PRO A 102 -7.80 0.74 7.71
N GLU A 103 -8.03 1.43 6.59
CA GLU A 103 -9.14 1.16 5.69
C GLU A 103 -8.64 0.48 4.42
N ALA A 104 -9.21 -0.68 4.08
CA ALA A 104 -9.06 -1.30 2.77
C ALA A 104 -10.43 -1.59 2.18
N ARG A 105 -10.68 -1.12 0.95
CA ARG A 105 -11.97 -1.28 0.25
C ARG A 105 -11.74 -1.65 -1.21
N PHE A 106 -12.67 -2.42 -1.77
CA PHE A 106 -12.59 -2.92 -3.13
C PHE A 106 -13.87 -2.57 -3.88
N PHE A 107 -13.74 -2.14 -5.12
CA PHE A 107 -14.86 -1.68 -5.92
C PHE A 107 -14.85 -2.33 -7.29
N THR A 108 -16.03 -2.57 -7.82
CA THR A 108 -16.26 -2.95 -9.22
C THR A 108 -16.99 -1.84 -9.96
N LEU A 109 -16.63 -1.63 -11.21
CA LEU A 109 -17.23 -0.66 -12.11
C LEU A 109 -18.06 -1.38 -13.17
N PRO A 110 -19.20 -0.81 -13.58
CA PRO A 110 -20.05 -1.41 -14.62
C PRO A 110 -19.44 -1.33 -16.03
N SER A 111 -18.40 -0.50 -16.21
CA SER A 111 -17.68 -0.32 -17.47
C SER A 111 -16.21 0.04 -17.19
N PRO A 112 -15.27 -0.27 -18.10
CA PRO A 112 -13.87 0.13 -17.96
C PRO A 112 -13.70 1.63 -17.76
N LEU A 113 -12.92 2.02 -16.75
CA LEU A 113 -12.52 3.39 -16.48
C LEU A 113 -11.43 3.83 -17.46
N SER A 114 -11.51 5.07 -17.96
CA SER A 114 -10.36 5.66 -18.65
C SER A 114 -9.22 5.87 -17.66
N PRO A 115 -7.96 5.53 -17.98
CA PRO A 115 -6.83 5.83 -17.10
C PRO A 115 -6.76 7.30 -16.67
N ASP A 116 -7.15 8.24 -17.54
CA ASP A 116 -7.15 9.68 -17.26
C ASP A 116 -8.25 10.10 -16.27
N ASP A 117 -9.28 9.26 -16.11
CA ASP A 117 -10.37 9.46 -15.15
C ASP A 117 -10.08 8.85 -13.78
N PHE A 118 -9.00 8.07 -13.66
CA PHE A 118 -8.55 7.49 -12.40
C PHE A 118 -7.75 8.51 -11.59
N GLY A 119 -8.47 9.43 -10.95
CA GLY A 119 -7.90 10.52 -10.15
C GLY A 119 -8.72 10.84 -8.91
N MET A 120 -8.46 12.01 -8.30
CA MET A 120 -9.12 12.39 -7.05
C MET A 120 -10.63 12.58 -7.19
N SER A 121 -11.12 13.08 -8.33
CA SER A 121 -12.56 13.24 -8.57
C SER A 121 -13.31 11.91 -8.57
N PHE A 122 -12.68 10.84 -9.05
CA PHE A 122 -13.21 9.48 -8.92
C PHE A 122 -13.22 8.99 -7.47
N LEU A 123 -12.10 9.14 -6.75
CA LEU A 123 -11.95 8.63 -5.38
C LEU A 123 -12.94 9.27 -4.39
N LYS A 124 -13.23 10.57 -4.52
CA LYS A 124 -14.16 11.31 -3.64
C LYS A 124 -15.59 10.77 -3.67
N GLU A 125 -15.97 10.10 -4.74
CA GLU A 125 -17.33 9.57 -4.92
C GLU A 125 -17.48 8.15 -4.37
N LEU A 126 -16.36 7.53 -3.95
CA LEU A 126 -16.37 6.22 -3.30
C LEU A 126 -16.76 6.35 -1.81
N PRO A 127 -17.46 5.37 -1.22
CA PRO A 127 -17.85 5.38 0.18
C PRO A 127 -16.68 5.05 1.13
N LEU A 128 -15.64 5.87 1.13
CA LEU A 128 -14.41 5.73 1.91
C LEU A 128 -14.47 6.53 3.22
N ARG A 129 -14.19 5.89 4.36
CA ARG A 129 -14.12 6.55 5.68
C ARG A 129 -13.03 7.62 5.69
N CYS A 130 -11.89 7.36 5.05
CA CYS A 130 -10.76 8.28 5.00
C CYS A 130 -11.04 9.57 4.22
N LEU A 131 -12.05 9.57 3.35
CA LEU A 131 -12.49 10.74 2.57
C LEU A 131 -13.80 11.37 3.09
N ALA A 132 -14.38 10.83 4.17
CA ALA A 132 -15.59 11.38 4.75
C ALA A 132 -15.35 12.84 5.20
N GLY A 133 -16.23 13.75 4.73
CA GLY A 133 -16.15 15.17 5.06
C GLY A 133 -15.04 15.94 4.32
N GLU A 134 -14.49 15.39 3.23
CA GLU A 134 -13.58 16.14 2.36
C GLU A 134 -14.22 17.47 1.89
N GLY A 135 -13.40 18.52 1.79
CA GLY A 135 -13.85 19.88 1.48
C GLY A 135 -14.29 20.71 2.69
N ARG A 136 -14.44 20.10 3.89
CA ARG A 136 -14.77 20.84 5.13
C ARG A 136 -13.56 21.46 5.82
N ARG A 137 -12.38 20.85 5.72
CA ARG A 137 -11.13 21.40 6.25
C ARG A 137 -10.39 22.22 5.19
N ARG A 138 -9.53 23.14 5.63
CA ARG A 138 -8.67 23.92 4.73
C ARG A 138 -7.64 23.00 4.06
N GLY A 139 -7.71 22.91 2.75
CA GLY A 139 -6.85 22.06 1.93
C GLY A 139 -7.66 21.47 0.78
N SER A 140 -6.99 20.98 -0.27
CA SER A 140 -7.64 20.27 -1.36
C SER A 140 -7.03 18.90 -1.46
N ALA A 141 -7.87 17.86 -1.49
CA ALA A 141 -7.38 16.52 -1.71
C ALA A 141 -6.72 16.40 -3.09
N VAL A 142 -5.63 15.65 -3.16
CA VAL A 142 -4.81 15.48 -4.36
C VAL A 142 -4.52 14.01 -4.59
N ALA A 143 -4.48 13.60 -5.85
CA ALA A 143 -4.02 12.29 -6.27
C ALA A 143 -2.86 12.44 -7.24
N CYS A 144 -1.81 11.65 -7.06
CA CYS A 144 -0.64 11.63 -7.93
C CYS A 144 -0.33 10.20 -8.33
N ALA A 145 0.13 10.00 -9.57
CA ALA A 145 0.53 8.67 -10.03
C ALA A 145 1.81 8.24 -9.31
N THR A 146 1.83 6.98 -8.87
CA THR A 146 2.98 6.36 -8.20
C THR A 146 3.29 5.02 -8.87
N THR A 147 4.26 4.29 -8.36
CA THR A 147 4.71 3.02 -8.93
C THR A 147 4.52 1.88 -7.93
N PRO A 148 4.45 0.62 -8.39
CA PRO A 148 4.30 -0.51 -7.49
C PRO A 148 5.52 -0.71 -6.57
N ASP A 149 6.73 -0.29 -6.96
CA ASP A 149 7.91 -0.30 -6.06
C ASP A 149 7.80 0.74 -4.93
N ASP A 150 7.27 1.93 -5.20
CA ASP A 150 7.01 2.93 -4.15
C ASP A 150 5.94 2.43 -3.17
N VAL A 151 4.87 1.81 -3.67
CA VAL A 151 3.81 1.24 -2.82
C VAL A 151 4.36 0.08 -1.98
N LEU A 152 5.11 -0.85 -2.60
CA LEU A 152 5.67 -2.00 -1.90
C LEU A 152 6.68 -1.56 -0.82
N ASP A 153 7.49 -0.53 -1.08
CA ASP A 153 8.43 0.03 -0.11
C ASP A 153 7.73 0.67 1.10
N GLU A 154 6.62 1.37 0.88
CA GLU A 154 5.81 1.95 1.96
C GLU A 154 5.13 0.87 2.81
N LEU A 155 4.59 -0.17 2.18
CA LEU A 155 4.03 -1.34 2.88
C LEU A 155 5.11 -2.06 3.70
N PHE A 156 6.31 -2.24 3.13
CA PHE A 156 7.44 -2.80 3.86
C PHE A 156 7.82 -1.91 5.05
N SER A 157 7.98 -0.61 4.82
CA SER A 157 8.38 0.36 5.85
C SER A 157 7.39 0.42 7.01
N ALA A 158 6.08 0.39 6.75
CA ALA A 158 5.04 0.41 7.77
C ALA A 158 5.17 -0.74 8.79
N SER A 159 5.51 -1.94 8.33
CA SER A 159 5.68 -3.12 9.19
C SER A 159 7.12 -3.32 9.67
N TYR A 160 8.12 -2.82 8.94
CA TYR A 160 9.53 -2.92 9.30
C TYR A 160 9.90 -1.97 10.43
N HIS A 161 9.45 -0.72 10.36
CA HIS A 161 9.67 0.29 11.39
C HIS A 161 8.60 0.23 12.49
N GLY A 162 7.36 -0.10 12.12
CA GLY A 162 6.20 0.01 13.01
C GLY A 162 5.65 1.44 13.07
N GLY A 163 4.52 1.60 13.75
CA GLY A 163 3.97 2.91 14.09
C GLY A 163 4.71 3.58 15.25
N VAL A 164 4.34 4.83 15.59
CA VAL A 164 4.93 5.66 16.66
C VAL A 164 5.06 4.88 17.97
N ASN A 165 3.97 4.24 18.37
CA ASN A 165 3.88 3.45 19.60
C ASN A 165 3.96 1.93 19.31
N GLY A 166 4.18 1.57 18.04
CA GLY A 166 4.24 0.20 17.56
C GLY A 166 5.63 -0.43 17.66
N ARG A 167 5.72 -1.68 17.21
CA ARG A 167 7.01 -2.39 17.09
C ARG A 167 7.13 -2.99 15.70
N GLY A 168 8.25 -2.72 15.04
CA GLY A 168 8.63 -3.33 13.80
C GLY A 168 8.71 -4.86 13.88
N GLN A 169 8.40 -5.53 12.77
CA GLN A 169 8.27 -6.98 12.67
C GLN A 169 9.57 -7.68 12.22
N GLY A 170 10.63 -6.90 12.00
CA GLY A 170 11.86 -7.38 11.38
C GLY A 170 11.71 -7.63 9.87
N ALA A 171 12.84 -7.70 9.16
CA ALA A 171 12.86 -7.65 7.70
C ALA A 171 12.08 -8.81 7.02
N ALA A 172 12.15 -10.03 7.55
CA ALA A 172 11.54 -11.20 6.91
C ALA A 172 10.00 -11.13 6.96
N TYR A 173 9.42 -10.84 8.12
CA TYR A 173 7.98 -10.71 8.26
C TYR A 173 7.44 -9.42 7.64
N ALA A 174 8.17 -8.31 7.73
CA ALA A 174 7.78 -7.09 7.04
C ALA A 174 7.69 -7.30 5.53
N ARG A 175 8.66 -8.01 4.94
CA ARG A 175 8.64 -8.42 3.53
C ARG A 175 7.45 -9.33 3.21
N LEU A 176 7.15 -10.33 4.05
CA LEU A 176 5.99 -11.21 3.87
C LEU A 176 4.67 -10.40 3.85
N TYR A 177 4.50 -9.49 4.81
CA TYR A 177 3.29 -8.68 4.92
C TYR A 177 3.16 -7.69 3.77
N ALA A 178 4.26 -7.06 3.34
CA ALA A 178 4.27 -6.14 2.20
C ALA A 178 3.82 -6.85 0.92
N TRP A 179 4.35 -8.04 0.62
CA TRP A 179 3.91 -8.84 -0.52
C TRP A 179 2.48 -9.32 -0.41
N GLY A 180 2.05 -9.78 0.78
CA GLY A 180 0.67 -10.16 1.02
C GLY A 180 -0.30 -9.00 0.76
N SER A 181 0.06 -7.79 1.18
CA SER A 181 -0.71 -6.58 0.93
C SER A 181 -0.70 -6.18 -0.55
N LEU A 182 0.45 -6.25 -1.24
CA LEU A 182 0.53 -5.95 -2.68
C LEU A 182 -0.35 -6.90 -3.50
N TYR A 183 -0.32 -8.20 -3.21
CA TYR A 183 -1.21 -9.19 -3.84
C TYR A 183 -2.68 -8.87 -3.57
N ALA A 184 -3.01 -8.51 -2.32
CA ALA A 184 -4.36 -8.10 -1.96
C ALA A 184 -4.78 -6.83 -2.73
N LEU A 185 -3.92 -5.84 -2.89
CA LEU A 185 -4.24 -4.64 -3.67
C LEU A 185 -4.51 -4.96 -5.14
N MET A 186 -3.67 -5.79 -5.77
CA MET A 186 -3.85 -6.23 -7.16
C MET A 186 -4.98 -7.25 -7.34
N GLY A 187 -5.49 -7.85 -6.25
CA GLY A 187 -6.50 -8.90 -6.31
C GLY A 187 -5.97 -10.20 -6.88
N LEU A 188 -4.69 -10.50 -6.63
CA LEU A 188 -4.05 -11.73 -7.11
C LEU A 188 -4.21 -12.89 -6.11
N PRO A 189 -4.48 -14.10 -6.61
CA PRO A 189 -4.37 -15.32 -5.82
C PRO A 189 -2.98 -15.50 -5.20
N ALA A 190 -2.91 -16.12 -4.02
CA ALA A 190 -1.67 -16.26 -3.26
C ALA A 190 -0.62 -17.19 -3.92
N ASP A 191 -1.06 -18.07 -4.82
CA ASP A 191 -0.26 -19.03 -5.58
C ASP A 191 0.34 -18.45 -6.87
N VAL A 192 -0.06 -17.24 -7.28
CA VAL A 192 0.61 -16.54 -8.39
C VAL A 192 2.10 -16.36 -8.05
N PRO A 193 3.04 -16.77 -8.92
CA PRO A 193 4.47 -16.60 -8.68
C PRO A 193 4.86 -15.13 -8.54
N PHE A 194 5.82 -14.81 -7.66
CA PHE A 194 6.23 -13.43 -7.41
C PHE A 194 6.73 -12.70 -8.66
N LEU A 195 7.49 -13.37 -9.53
CA LEU A 195 7.94 -12.77 -10.78
C LEU A 195 6.77 -12.39 -11.70
N GLU A 196 5.70 -13.18 -11.67
CA GLU A 196 4.49 -12.90 -12.44
C GLU A 196 3.69 -11.76 -11.80
N ALA A 197 3.59 -11.73 -10.47
CA ALA A 197 3.01 -10.60 -9.76
C ALA A 197 3.76 -9.28 -10.04
N VAL A 198 5.09 -9.29 -10.18
CA VAL A 198 5.87 -8.11 -10.59
C VAL A 198 5.49 -7.63 -11.98
N ARG A 199 5.33 -8.56 -12.94
CA ARG A 199 4.90 -8.20 -14.30
C ARG A 199 3.51 -7.60 -14.30
N GLN A 200 2.56 -8.25 -13.63
CA GLN A 200 1.19 -7.77 -13.53
C GLN A 200 1.11 -6.42 -12.81
N ALA A 201 1.95 -6.17 -11.79
CA ALA A 201 2.00 -4.89 -11.10
C ALA A 201 2.29 -3.71 -12.04
N ALA A 202 3.07 -3.92 -13.11
CA ALA A 202 3.37 -2.89 -14.10
C ALA A 202 2.15 -2.52 -14.98
N ASP A 203 1.22 -3.46 -15.16
CA ASP A 203 0.00 -3.26 -15.94
C ASP A 203 -1.13 -2.60 -15.13
N HIS A 204 -1.01 -2.58 -13.79
CA HIS A 204 -1.92 -1.85 -12.92
C HIS A 204 -1.60 -0.35 -12.93
N ARG A 205 -2.61 0.49 -12.68
CA ARG A 205 -2.40 1.91 -12.40
C ARG A 205 -2.41 2.15 -10.91
N TRP A 206 -1.44 2.93 -10.43
CA TRP A 206 -1.23 3.18 -9.02
C TRP A 206 -1.32 4.66 -8.74
N LEU A 207 -2.13 5.03 -7.77
CA LEU A 207 -2.20 6.38 -7.23
C LEU A 207 -1.75 6.39 -5.79
N ARG A 208 -1.05 7.45 -5.41
CA ARG A 208 -0.98 7.93 -4.05
C ARG A 208 -1.88 9.14 -3.90
N PHE A 209 -2.65 9.21 -2.84
CA PHE A 209 -3.49 10.38 -2.58
C PHE A 209 -3.31 10.92 -1.17
N MET A 210 -3.70 12.18 -0.99
CA MET A 210 -3.73 12.88 0.28
C MET A 210 -5.06 13.61 0.37
N ALA A 211 -5.70 13.54 1.53
CA ALA A 211 -6.94 14.25 1.80
C ALA A 211 -6.89 14.94 3.17
N PHE A 212 -7.65 16.03 3.30
CA PHE A 212 -7.72 16.83 4.52
C PHE A 212 -9.06 16.57 5.19
N THR A 213 -9.13 15.47 5.93
CA THR A 213 -10.31 15.04 6.68
C THR A 213 -9.98 14.94 8.16
N ASP A 214 -10.97 14.62 8.99
CA ASP A 214 -10.73 14.25 10.41
C ASP A 214 -10.08 12.85 10.52
N TRP A 215 -9.96 12.13 9.41
CA TRP A 215 -9.38 10.80 9.39
C TRP A 215 -7.85 10.83 9.36
N PHE A 216 -7.26 11.71 8.53
CA PHE A 216 -5.81 11.87 8.41
C PHE A 216 -5.27 12.95 9.37
N HIS A 217 -4.22 12.62 10.12
CA HIS A 217 -3.63 13.52 11.13
C HIS A 217 -2.54 14.43 10.58
N HIS A 218 -1.84 14.02 9.51
CA HIS A 218 -0.71 14.73 8.87
C HIS A 218 0.45 15.07 9.81
N ASP A 219 0.53 14.43 10.99
CA ASP A 219 1.51 14.71 12.03
C ASP A 219 2.73 13.79 11.96
N THR A 220 2.52 12.48 11.86
CA THR A 220 3.55 11.46 11.89
C THR A 220 3.66 10.79 10.53
N SER A 221 2.66 9.98 10.17
CA SER A 221 2.67 9.23 8.93
C SER A 221 1.25 8.98 8.41
N ASP A 222 1.02 9.41 7.18
CA ASP A 222 -0.20 9.10 6.43
C ASP A 222 0.14 8.44 5.10
N VAL A 223 -0.60 7.38 4.80
CA VAL A 223 -0.47 6.63 3.56
C VAL A 223 -1.86 6.38 2.99
N ALA A 224 -2.04 6.68 1.71
CA ALA A 224 -3.25 6.35 1.00
C ALA A 224 -2.95 6.03 -0.46
N PHE A 225 -3.38 4.85 -0.91
CA PHE A 225 -3.17 4.33 -2.24
C PHE A 225 -4.48 3.90 -2.88
N ALA A 226 -4.55 4.04 -4.20
CA ALA A 226 -5.59 3.43 -5.01
C ALA A 226 -4.96 2.68 -6.18
N VAL A 227 -5.53 1.53 -6.54
CA VAL A 227 -5.02 0.64 -7.58
C VAL A 227 -6.15 0.30 -8.53
N LEU A 228 -5.97 0.60 -9.82
CA LEU A 228 -6.88 0.19 -10.89
C LEU A 228 -6.28 -1.04 -11.57
N ASP A 229 -7.09 -2.09 -11.70
CA ASP A 229 -6.67 -3.33 -12.35
C ASP A 229 -6.51 -3.15 -13.88
N PRO A 230 -5.81 -4.06 -14.58
CA PRO A 230 -5.56 -3.92 -16.03
C PRO A 230 -6.83 -3.96 -16.90
N THR A 231 -7.94 -4.49 -16.37
CA THR A 231 -9.24 -4.44 -17.08
C THR A 231 -9.94 -3.08 -16.92
N HIS A 232 -9.43 -2.23 -16.05
CA HIS A 232 -9.98 -0.95 -15.62
C HIS A 232 -11.40 -1.05 -15.03
N THR A 233 -11.79 -2.22 -14.51
CA THR A 233 -13.13 -2.43 -13.93
C THR A 233 -13.10 -2.68 -12.44
N ARG A 234 -11.92 -2.84 -11.84
CA ARG A 234 -11.76 -3.11 -10.41
C ARG A 234 -10.80 -2.11 -9.80
N VAL A 235 -11.19 -1.56 -8.66
CA VAL A 235 -10.36 -0.63 -7.89
C VAL A 235 -10.16 -1.16 -6.48
N ALA A 236 -8.93 -1.15 -5.99
CA ALA A 236 -8.61 -1.32 -4.58
C ALA A 236 -8.17 0.02 -3.98
N VAL A 237 -8.61 0.32 -2.76
CA VAL A 237 -8.17 1.50 -2.01
C VAL A 237 -7.65 1.03 -0.66
N LEU A 238 -6.52 1.58 -0.23
CA LEU A 238 -5.90 1.34 1.07
C LEU A 238 -5.48 2.66 1.68
N ALA A 239 -5.92 2.94 2.90
CA ALA A 239 -5.51 4.10 3.68
C ALA A 239 -5.10 3.68 5.10
N ALA A 240 -4.03 4.28 5.60
CA ALA A 240 -3.51 4.10 6.95
C ALA A 240 -2.99 5.45 7.46
N THR A 241 -3.21 5.71 8.74
CA THR A 241 -2.71 6.90 9.44
C THR A 241 -2.14 6.44 10.76
N ASP A 242 -1.06 7.08 11.16
CA ASP A 242 -0.42 6.88 12.43
C ASP A 242 -0.15 8.23 13.08
N THR A 243 -0.32 8.27 14.39
CA THR A 243 -0.33 9.50 15.16
C THR A 243 0.17 9.22 16.57
N ASP A 244 0.74 10.24 17.21
CA ASP A 244 1.30 10.15 18.55
C ASP A 244 0.24 10.31 19.66
N VAL A 245 -1.02 10.51 19.29
CA VAL A 245 -2.07 10.81 20.27
C VAL A 245 -2.72 9.57 20.87
N ASP A 246 -2.55 9.43 22.20
CA ASP A 246 -3.49 8.78 23.13
C ASP A 246 -4.83 9.56 23.28
N ARG A 247 -5.24 10.41 22.32
CA ARG A 247 -6.41 11.32 22.44
C ARG A 247 -7.72 10.72 21.93
N ASP A 248 -8.04 9.49 22.35
CA ASP A 248 -9.44 9.02 22.35
C ASP A 248 -9.93 8.69 23.78
N GLY A 249 -9.22 9.18 24.80
CA GLY A 249 -9.72 9.28 26.17
C GLY A 249 -9.99 10.73 26.54
N LEU A 250 -11.27 11.08 26.74
CA LEU A 250 -11.82 12.37 27.17
C LEU A 250 -12.22 13.35 26.05
N GLY A 251 -13.41 13.08 25.49
CA GLY A 251 -14.31 14.06 24.90
C GLY A 251 -15.74 13.68 25.24
#